data_AF-S8FIN8-F1
#
_entry.id   AF-S8FIN8-F1
#
_cell.length_a   1.000
_cell.length_b   1.000
_cell.length_c   1.000
_cell.angle_alpha   90.00
_cell.angle_beta   90.00
_cell.angle_gamma   90.00
#
_symmetry.space_group_name_H-M   'P 1'
#
loop_
_entity.id
_entity.type
_entity.pdbx_description
1 polymer ?
#
loop_
_entity_poly.entity_id
_entity_poly.type
_entity_poly.pdbx_seq_one_letter_code
_entity_poly.pdbx_strand_id
1 'polypeptide(L)'
;MSTSTRRTERQSSASGATVQPSNRYKPYKTPKAAETSAIKKRRVKRSERQSEASIAGPPLPPPLSQSTTTLPEREQTMREACLDVVRKLYPVHAWLDQYLDNEAAQLGDCSKSEGRARTIDLVAKALDRPAQVTGTKPFANQRHIFKIPIPDTDYSIRLWPGVAAQYQFCLDFVHTDTGEAINSPLDYGLWTVPDPVAPWLFMGPTRISSLENNFGVKTRDIRPGEEKFPSNRYKPYKSPKAAQTSAIKKRRVNRSKGQPESSVAGPPPQPPFSHSTTTLPEKEQTMREACADVVRKLYPGIKPRHDFDLGFLSVGQYKGPLTNEAVYPWLDRRLDDEAKDYKGCSKAEGRARAIEYVTKAMDEPARVTGTKPLPNQRHIIKIPIPETDYSIRLWPGVAEQYQFCLDFVDTKRGEAINSPIDYELWTVPNPVTPWLFMGAMRVFSLENNFGLETQDIRPGEEKFVLSEGMTYMFTRPGKKGLRFTVPIWRRPPPSAAGAFDTVELPTMLD
;
A
#
# COMPACT_ATOMS: atom_id res chain seq x y z
N MET A 1 42.10 56.53 -27.48
CA MET A 1 43.13 55.92 -28.34
C MET A 1 43.33 54.51 -27.80
N SER A 2 42.95 53.40 -28.41
CA SER A 2 42.83 53.02 -29.82
C SER A 2 41.58 52.16 -30.05
N THR A 3 40.90 52.42 -31.15
CA THR A 3 39.89 51.57 -31.78
C THR A 3 40.59 50.51 -32.64
N SER A 4 40.13 49.26 -32.61
CA SER A 4 40.42 48.30 -33.67
C SER A 4 39.22 47.40 -33.94
N THR A 5 38.76 47.52 -35.17
CA THR A 5 37.65 46.84 -35.83
C THR A 5 38.21 45.65 -36.61
N ARG A 6 37.45 44.54 -36.70
CA ARG A 6 37.38 43.52 -37.80
C ARG A 6 37.06 42.15 -37.20
N ARG A 7 36.41 41.20 -37.88
CA ARG A 7 35.61 41.14 -39.11
C ARG A 7 35.04 39.71 -39.10
N THR A 8 33.82 39.59 -39.59
CA THR A 8 33.09 38.37 -39.90
C THR A 8 33.84 37.42 -40.84
N GLU A 9 33.80 36.12 -40.55
CA GLU A 9 33.86 35.08 -41.58
C GLU A 9 32.88 33.95 -41.23
N ARG A 10 31.83 33.86 -42.07
CA ARG A 10 30.93 32.72 -42.21
C ARG A 10 31.70 31.62 -42.96
N GLN A 11 31.67 30.39 -42.47
CA GLN A 11 31.78 29.23 -43.33
C GLN A 11 30.59 28.29 -43.11
N SER A 12 29.93 28.02 -44.23
CA SER A 12 28.81 27.11 -44.44
C SER A 12 29.33 25.80 -45.02
N SER A 13 28.95 24.67 -44.44
CA SER A 13 28.96 23.34 -45.08
C SER A 13 27.96 22.47 -44.30
N ALA A 14 26.72 22.33 -44.76
CA ALA A 14 26.24 21.38 -45.77
C ALA A 14 26.21 19.92 -45.27
N SER A 15 24.99 19.49 -44.94
CA SER A 15 24.37 18.19 -45.22
C SER A 15 25.15 16.89 -44.96
N GLY A 16 24.73 16.18 -43.91
CA GLY A 16 24.93 14.73 -43.76
C GLY A 16 23.63 14.10 -43.24
N ALA A 17 23.05 13.21 -44.04
CA ALA A 17 21.69 12.70 -43.92
C ALA A 17 21.44 11.85 -42.66
N THR A 18 20.26 12.07 -42.08
CA THR A 18 19.65 11.28 -41.01
C THR A 18 19.23 9.91 -41.54
N VAL A 19 19.92 8.85 -41.11
CA VAL A 19 19.46 7.46 -41.31
C VAL A 19 18.66 7.06 -40.06
N GLN A 20 17.33 7.07 -40.19
CA GLN A 20 16.44 6.40 -39.24
C GLN A 20 16.41 4.90 -39.55
N PRO A 21 16.74 4.00 -38.60
CA PRO A 21 16.40 2.59 -38.75
C PRO A 21 14.93 2.36 -38.40
N SER A 22 14.07 2.27 -39.42
CA SER A 22 12.69 1.82 -39.27
C SER A 22 12.65 0.30 -39.15
N ASN A 23 12.70 -0.23 -37.93
CA ASN A 23 12.36 -1.64 -37.68
C ASN A 23 10.84 -1.80 -37.55
N ARG A 24 10.18 -1.98 -38.70
CA ARG A 24 8.80 -2.49 -38.76
C ARG A 24 8.80 -3.96 -38.32
N TYR A 25 8.36 -4.22 -37.10
CA TYR A 25 7.92 -5.55 -36.69
C TYR A 25 6.65 -5.91 -37.48
N LYS A 26 6.67 -7.06 -38.17
CA LYS A 26 5.50 -7.58 -38.89
C LYS A 26 4.47 -8.08 -37.88
N PRO A 27 3.17 -7.76 -38.03
CA PRO A 27 2.15 -8.33 -37.16
C PRO A 27 2.00 -9.83 -37.41
N TYR A 28 1.99 -10.60 -36.32
CA TYR A 28 1.72 -12.04 -36.31
C TYR A 28 0.26 -12.27 -36.74
N LYS A 29 0.05 -13.13 -37.75
CA LYS A 29 -1.28 -13.58 -38.16
C LYS A 29 -1.81 -14.60 -37.13
N THR A 30 -2.97 -14.33 -36.56
CA THR A 30 -3.75 -15.27 -35.75
C THR A 30 -4.21 -16.46 -36.60
N PRO A 31 -4.05 -17.72 -36.14
CA PRO A 31 -4.70 -18.86 -36.78
C PRO A 31 -6.20 -18.87 -36.45
N LYS A 32 -7.01 -19.13 -37.49
CA LYS A 32 -8.45 -19.38 -37.41
C LYS A 32 -8.76 -20.53 -36.44
N ALA A 33 -9.73 -20.32 -35.57
CA ALA A 33 -10.35 -21.36 -34.76
C ALA A 33 -11.02 -22.40 -35.67
N ALA A 34 -10.67 -23.67 -35.48
CA ALA A 34 -11.41 -24.80 -36.03
C ALA A 34 -12.36 -25.33 -34.94
N GLU A 35 -13.64 -25.37 -35.27
CA GLU A 35 -14.66 -26.13 -34.54
C GLU A 35 -14.27 -27.60 -34.48
N THR A 36 -14.44 -28.23 -33.33
CA THR A 36 -14.89 -29.63 -33.29
C THR A 36 -15.68 -29.93 -32.01
N SER A 37 -16.89 -30.40 -32.31
CA SER A 37 -17.92 -31.07 -31.54
C SER A 37 -17.49 -32.08 -30.46
N ALA A 38 -18.32 -32.07 -29.40
CA ALA A 38 -18.93 -33.22 -28.71
C ALA A 38 -18.03 -34.29 -28.07
N ILE A 39 -18.29 -34.62 -26.79
CA ILE A 39 -18.54 -36.00 -26.32
C ILE A 39 -18.95 -36.04 -24.82
N LYS A 40 -20.08 -36.71 -24.60
CA LYS A 40 -20.59 -37.49 -23.45
C LYS A 40 -20.35 -37.05 -21.99
N LYS A 41 -21.48 -36.69 -21.36
CA LYS A 41 -21.75 -36.85 -19.92
C LYS A 41 -21.69 -38.34 -19.53
N ARG A 42 -20.85 -38.69 -18.54
CA ARG A 42 -20.99 -39.92 -17.74
C ARG A 42 -21.24 -39.54 -16.28
N ARG A 43 -22.43 -39.90 -15.82
CA ARG A 43 -22.94 -39.75 -14.46
C ARG A 43 -22.48 -40.95 -13.65
N VAL A 44 -21.69 -40.74 -12.60
CA VAL A 44 -21.36 -41.78 -11.61
C VAL A 44 -21.90 -41.33 -10.26
N LYS A 45 -22.90 -42.08 -9.77
CA LYS A 45 -23.36 -42.08 -8.37
C LYS A 45 -22.23 -42.61 -7.50
N ARG A 46 -21.91 -41.93 -6.39
CA ARG A 46 -21.27 -42.57 -5.24
C ARG A 46 -21.90 -42.07 -3.94
N SER A 47 -22.11 -43.05 -3.09
CA SER A 47 -22.95 -43.13 -1.91
C SER A 47 -22.40 -42.42 -0.68
N GLU A 48 -23.34 -41.94 0.12
CA GLU A 48 -23.21 -41.55 1.53
C GLU A 48 -22.59 -42.66 2.38
N ARG A 49 -21.78 -42.26 3.37
CA ARG A 49 -21.78 -42.70 4.76
C ARG A 49 -20.50 -42.18 5.43
N GLN A 50 -20.63 -41.24 6.35
CA GLN A 50 -19.74 -41.17 7.51
C GLN A 50 -20.46 -40.51 8.68
N SER A 51 -20.37 -41.21 9.80
CA SER A 51 -21.02 -41.02 11.09
C SER A 51 -20.40 -39.88 11.89
N GLU A 52 -21.25 -39.03 12.45
CA GLU A 52 -20.91 -38.05 13.47
C GLU A 52 -20.69 -38.74 14.83
N ALA A 53 -19.58 -38.43 15.49
CA ALA A 53 -19.37 -38.68 16.91
C ALA A 53 -18.98 -37.35 17.57
N SER A 54 -19.96 -36.74 18.24
CA SER A 54 -19.80 -35.51 19.01
C SER A 54 -19.38 -35.85 20.44
N ILE A 55 -18.17 -35.44 20.83
CA ILE A 55 -17.71 -35.44 22.22
C ILE A 55 -18.01 -34.06 22.80
N ALA A 56 -18.99 -33.99 23.71
CA ALA A 56 -19.33 -32.79 24.45
C ALA A 56 -18.28 -32.52 25.53
N GLY A 57 -17.63 -31.35 25.47
CA GLY A 57 -16.81 -30.81 26.55
C GLY A 57 -17.66 -30.13 27.63
N PRO A 58 -17.12 -29.95 28.85
CA PRO A 58 -17.84 -29.41 29.99
C PRO A 58 -18.18 -27.91 29.80
N PRO A 59 -19.27 -27.43 30.42
CA PRO A 59 -19.75 -26.06 30.26
C PRO A 59 -18.80 -25.05 30.92
N LEU A 60 -18.58 -23.93 30.22
CA LEU A 60 -17.87 -22.77 30.75
C LEU A 60 -18.70 -22.07 31.85
N PRO A 61 -18.04 -21.45 32.84
CA PRO A 61 -18.71 -20.69 33.90
C PRO A 61 -19.42 -19.44 33.34
N PRO A 62 -20.52 -19.00 33.97
CA PRO A 62 -21.28 -17.85 33.50
C PRO A 62 -20.47 -16.54 33.64
N PRO A 63 -20.64 -15.59 32.70
CA PRO A 63 -19.95 -14.31 32.75
C PRO A 63 -20.45 -13.45 33.93
N LEU A 64 -19.52 -12.70 34.53
CA LEU A 64 -19.78 -11.70 35.56
C LEU A 64 -20.84 -10.70 35.09
N SER A 65 -21.92 -10.57 35.86
CA SER A 65 -23.01 -9.65 35.59
C SER A 65 -22.54 -8.20 35.72
N GLN A 66 -22.41 -7.50 34.59
CA GLN A 66 -22.27 -6.04 34.57
C GLN A 66 -23.67 -5.41 34.68
N SER A 67 -23.92 -4.69 35.78
CA SER A 67 -25.13 -3.88 35.96
C SER A 67 -25.09 -2.71 34.97
N THR A 68 -25.99 -2.71 33.99
CA THR A 68 -26.14 -1.62 33.01
C THR A 68 -27.40 -0.83 33.32
N THR A 69 -27.23 0.31 34.00
CA THR A 69 -28.28 1.32 34.12
C THR A 69 -28.39 2.07 32.79
N THR A 70 -29.46 1.83 32.03
CA THR A 70 -29.71 2.50 30.73
C THR A 70 -30.34 3.88 30.94
N LEU A 71 -29.51 4.92 30.99
CA LEU A 71 -29.95 6.30 30.74
C LEU A 71 -30.06 6.52 29.22
N PRO A 72 -31.05 7.30 28.73
CA PRO A 72 -31.21 7.57 27.31
C PRO A 72 -30.01 8.33 26.76
N GLU A 73 -29.55 7.87 25.60
CA GLU A 73 -28.34 8.30 24.92
C GLU A 73 -28.55 9.70 24.31
N ARG A 74 -27.83 10.71 24.82
CA ARG A 74 -27.79 12.04 24.21
C ARG A 74 -26.42 12.23 23.56
N GLU A 75 -26.38 12.19 22.24
CA GLU A 75 -25.20 12.55 21.47
C GLU A 75 -24.90 14.06 21.62
N GLN A 76 -23.61 14.39 21.77
CA GLN A 76 -23.15 15.78 21.76
C GLN A 76 -23.30 16.38 20.35
N THR A 77 -23.94 17.54 20.26
CA THR A 77 -24.05 18.27 18.98
C THR A 77 -22.71 18.92 18.62
N MET A 78 -22.44 19.11 17.32
CA MET A 78 -21.23 19.83 16.90
C MET A 78 -21.18 21.25 17.47
N ARG A 79 -22.34 21.88 17.69
CA ARG A 79 -22.51 23.17 18.36
C ARG A 79 -21.96 23.14 19.78
N GLU A 80 -22.33 22.16 20.59
CA GLU A 80 -21.84 22.02 21.96
C GLU A 80 -20.33 21.78 22.00
N ALA A 81 -19.82 20.92 21.11
CA ALA A 81 -18.39 20.65 20.98
C ALA A 81 -17.59 21.92 20.57
N CYS A 82 -18.06 22.64 19.55
CA CYS A 82 -17.43 23.87 19.09
C CYS A 82 -17.50 25.00 20.11
N LEU A 83 -18.61 25.14 20.84
CA LEU A 83 -18.73 26.17 21.89
C LEU A 83 -17.77 25.92 23.04
N ASP A 84 -17.49 24.66 23.42
CA ASP A 84 -16.47 24.35 24.43
C ASP A 84 -15.07 24.79 23.97
N VAL A 85 -14.71 24.52 22.71
CA VAL A 85 -13.42 24.95 22.12
C VAL A 85 -13.32 26.47 22.02
N VAL A 86 -14.37 27.13 21.52
CA VAL A 86 -14.41 28.59 21.33
C VAL A 86 -14.37 29.33 22.66
N ARG A 87 -15.05 28.83 23.71
CA ARG A 87 -14.99 29.45 25.06
C ARG A 87 -13.59 29.42 25.66
N LYS A 88 -12.77 28.43 25.30
CA LYS A 88 -11.42 28.26 25.85
C LYS A 88 -10.36 29.07 25.11
N LEU A 89 -10.61 29.43 23.84
CA LEU A 89 -9.68 30.16 22.97
C LEU A 89 -10.09 31.64 22.83
N TYR A 90 -9.21 32.56 23.22
CA TYR A 90 -9.39 34.02 23.07
C TYR A 90 -8.32 34.60 22.11
N PRO A 91 -8.62 35.60 21.24
CA PRO A 91 -9.91 36.08 20.75
C PRO A 91 -10.16 35.56 19.32
N VAL A 92 -11.02 34.55 19.16
CA VAL A 92 -11.33 33.93 17.84
C VAL A 92 -12.18 34.84 16.95
N HIS A 93 -12.83 35.87 17.51
CA HIS A 93 -13.78 36.73 16.78
C HIS A 93 -13.19 37.40 15.53
N ALA A 94 -11.99 37.98 15.64
CA ALA A 94 -11.35 38.65 14.49
C ALA A 94 -10.97 37.67 13.37
N TRP A 95 -10.46 36.49 13.73
CA TRP A 95 -10.15 35.43 12.76
C TRP A 95 -11.43 34.87 12.13
N LEU A 96 -12.49 34.67 12.92
CA LEU A 96 -13.76 34.16 12.44
C LEU A 96 -14.43 35.14 11.48
N ASP A 97 -14.42 36.45 11.78
CA ASP A 97 -14.92 37.49 10.88
C ASP A 97 -14.16 37.49 9.55
N GLN A 98 -12.83 37.34 9.58
CA GLN A 98 -12.00 37.24 8.39
C GLN A 98 -12.26 35.95 7.59
N TYR A 99 -12.45 34.82 8.26
CA TYR A 99 -12.80 33.55 7.63
C TYR A 99 -14.17 33.62 6.94
N LEU A 100 -15.17 34.16 7.64
CA LEU A 100 -16.52 34.36 7.09
C LEU A 100 -16.50 35.30 5.88
N ASP A 101 -15.63 36.31 5.88
CA ASP A 101 -15.41 37.18 4.71
C ASP A 101 -14.82 36.43 3.52
N ASN A 102 -13.81 35.60 3.76
CA ASN A 102 -13.15 34.84 2.70
C ASN A 102 -14.07 33.78 2.09
N GLU A 103 -14.91 33.13 2.90
CA GLU A 103 -15.90 32.16 2.41
C GLU A 103 -17.06 32.85 1.70
N ALA A 104 -17.55 33.98 2.22
CA ALA A 104 -18.58 34.77 1.54
C ALA A 104 -18.12 35.24 0.15
N ALA A 105 -16.85 35.63 0.00
CA ALA A 105 -16.27 36.02 -1.28
C ALA A 105 -16.21 34.87 -2.31
N GLN A 106 -16.20 33.61 -1.87
CA GLN A 106 -16.19 32.43 -2.75
C GLN A 106 -17.59 32.07 -3.29
N LEU A 107 -18.66 32.61 -2.71
CA LEU A 107 -20.05 32.25 -3.07
C LEU A 107 -20.63 33.04 -4.27
N GLY A 108 -19.86 33.91 -4.92
CA GLY A 108 -20.27 34.65 -6.13
C GLY A 108 -21.14 35.89 -5.83
N ASP A 109 -21.92 36.34 -6.84
CA ASP A 109 -22.74 37.60 -6.89
C ASP A 109 -23.80 37.73 -5.79
N CYS A 110 -23.37 37.79 -4.53
CA CYS A 110 -24.19 38.18 -3.39
C CYS A 110 -23.52 39.36 -2.69
N SER A 111 -24.31 40.22 -2.05
CA SER A 111 -23.72 41.25 -1.21
C SER A 111 -22.92 40.61 -0.07
N LYS A 112 -21.86 41.27 0.40
CA LYS A 112 -21.01 40.78 1.50
C LYS A 112 -21.83 40.34 2.73
N SER A 113 -22.91 41.07 3.03
CA SER A 113 -23.86 40.76 4.12
C SER A 113 -24.69 39.50 3.86
N GLU A 114 -25.18 39.28 2.64
CA GLU A 114 -25.95 38.08 2.28
C GLU A 114 -25.07 36.84 2.24
N GLY A 115 -23.85 36.97 1.69
CA GLY A 115 -22.84 35.91 1.70
C GLY A 115 -22.49 35.49 3.13
N ARG A 116 -22.24 36.46 4.02
CA ARG A 116 -22.01 36.18 5.46
C ARG A 116 -23.22 35.49 6.10
N ALA A 117 -24.43 36.00 5.91
CA ALA A 117 -25.63 35.41 6.50
C ALA A 117 -25.85 33.96 6.03
N ARG A 118 -25.61 33.68 4.75
CA ARG A 118 -25.70 32.34 4.18
C ARG A 118 -24.61 31.41 4.71
N THR A 119 -23.38 31.88 4.84
CA THR A 119 -22.30 31.12 5.47
C THR A 119 -22.61 30.83 6.94
N ILE A 120 -23.15 31.80 7.69
CA ILE A 120 -23.57 31.61 9.08
C ILE A 120 -24.68 30.57 9.18
N ASP A 121 -25.70 30.60 8.30
CA ASP A 121 -26.77 29.60 8.27
C ASP A 121 -26.25 28.20 7.90
N LEU A 122 -25.33 28.10 6.94
CA LEU A 122 -24.69 26.83 6.57
C LEU A 122 -23.83 26.27 7.73
N VAL A 123 -23.07 27.13 8.40
CA VAL A 123 -22.28 26.76 9.59
C VAL A 123 -23.21 26.35 10.72
N ALA A 124 -24.28 27.10 11.01
CA ALA A 124 -25.26 26.75 12.04
C ALA A 124 -25.91 25.38 11.76
N LYS A 125 -26.36 25.14 10.51
CA LYS A 125 -26.90 23.85 10.08
C LYS A 125 -25.88 22.71 10.16
N ALA A 126 -24.58 23.00 9.95
CA ALA A 126 -23.53 22.03 10.17
C ALA A 126 -23.31 21.76 11.67
N LEU A 127 -23.30 22.82 12.50
CA LEU A 127 -23.14 22.75 13.95
C LEU A 127 -24.28 21.97 14.63
N ASP A 128 -25.48 21.95 14.06
CA ASP A 128 -26.60 21.19 14.59
C ASP A 128 -26.58 19.69 14.22
N ARG A 129 -25.59 19.24 13.44
CA ARG A 129 -25.36 17.81 13.17
C ARG A 129 -24.65 17.13 14.36
N PRO A 130 -24.78 15.80 14.52
CA PRO A 130 -23.96 15.04 15.45
C PRO A 130 -22.48 15.39 15.27
N ALA A 131 -21.78 15.64 16.37
CA ALA A 131 -20.40 16.12 16.32
C ALA A 131 -19.48 15.10 15.62
N GLN A 132 -18.95 15.47 14.46
CA GLN A 132 -17.79 14.80 13.84
C GLN A 132 -16.50 15.54 14.16
N VAL A 133 -16.37 16.04 15.39
CA VAL A 133 -15.19 16.79 15.83
C VAL A 133 -14.23 15.85 16.55
N THR A 134 -13.11 15.50 15.91
CA THR A 134 -12.01 14.81 16.58
C THR A 134 -11.38 15.74 17.62
N GLY A 135 -11.08 15.23 18.82
CA GLY A 135 -10.32 15.98 19.83
C GLY A 135 -11.15 16.74 20.86
N THR A 136 -12.43 16.43 21.06
CA THR A 136 -13.08 16.74 22.34
C THR A 136 -12.64 15.74 23.40
N LYS A 137 -12.46 16.19 24.65
CA LYS A 137 -12.22 15.27 25.77
C LYS A 137 -13.51 14.48 26.02
N PRO A 138 -13.41 13.23 26.53
CA PRO A 138 -14.60 12.46 26.79
C PRO A 138 -15.39 13.06 27.96
N PHE A 139 -16.72 13.00 27.88
CA PHE A 139 -17.60 13.40 28.98
C PHE A 139 -17.77 12.26 29.98
N ALA A 140 -18.18 12.58 31.23
CA ALA A 140 -18.20 11.63 32.34
C ALA A 140 -18.98 10.32 32.08
N ASN A 141 -19.97 10.35 31.19
CA ASN A 141 -20.81 9.20 30.86
C ASN A 141 -20.57 8.66 29.44
N GLN A 142 -19.49 9.07 28.77
CA GLN A 142 -19.17 8.54 27.44
C GLN A 142 -18.76 7.08 27.56
N ARG A 143 -19.35 6.23 26.71
CA ARG A 143 -19.00 4.80 26.62
C ARG A 143 -17.69 4.61 25.86
N HIS A 144 -17.11 3.42 26.01
CA HIS A 144 -15.87 3.02 25.33
C HIS A 144 -14.67 3.93 25.64
N ILE A 145 -14.63 4.48 26.86
CA ILE A 145 -13.41 5.09 27.39
C ILE A 145 -12.57 3.97 27.99
N PHE A 146 -11.37 3.77 27.47
CA PHE A 146 -10.40 2.84 28.02
C PHE A 146 -9.38 3.63 28.82
N LYS A 147 -9.10 3.20 30.05
CA LYS A 147 -8.02 3.71 30.88
C LYS A 147 -6.97 2.60 31.01
N ILE A 148 -5.77 2.89 30.54
CA ILE A 148 -4.68 1.94 30.42
C ILE A 148 -3.53 2.43 31.32
N PRO A 149 -3.23 1.77 32.45
CA PRO A 149 -2.12 2.18 33.29
C PRO A 149 -0.79 2.02 32.54
N ILE A 150 0.10 3.00 32.69
CA ILE A 150 1.47 2.91 32.17
C ILE A 150 2.32 2.29 33.28
N PRO A 151 3.00 1.14 33.04
CA PRO A 151 3.81 0.47 34.06
C PRO A 151 4.82 1.40 34.73
N ASP A 152 5.02 1.21 36.03
CA ASP A 152 6.00 1.94 36.86
C ASP A 152 5.80 3.47 36.94
N THR A 153 4.57 3.95 36.71
CA THR A 153 4.24 5.38 36.72
C THR A 153 2.88 5.66 37.35
N ASP A 154 2.67 6.90 37.79
CA ASP A 154 1.38 7.37 38.31
C ASP A 154 0.42 7.82 37.18
N TYR A 155 0.71 7.43 35.94
CA TYR A 155 -0.02 7.86 34.75
C TYR A 155 -0.73 6.71 34.05
N SER A 156 -1.83 7.05 33.39
CA SER A 156 -2.56 6.16 32.49
C SER A 156 -2.77 6.86 31.15
N ILE A 157 -2.82 6.08 30.08
CA ILE A 157 -3.37 6.51 28.80
C ILE A 157 -4.88 6.37 28.87
N ARG A 158 -5.61 7.43 28.54
CA ARG A 158 -7.05 7.33 28.33
C ARG A 158 -7.32 7.41 26.83
N LEU A 159 -8.05 6.44 26.31
CA LEU A 159 -8.41 6.29 24.89
C LEU A 159 -9.92 6.36 24.75
N TRP A 160 -10.42 7.10 23.76
CA TRP A 160 -11.86 7.20 23.49
C TRP A 160 -12.14 7.36 21.99
N PRO A 161 -13.35 6.99 21.51
CA PRO A 161 -13.75 7.25 20.15
C PRO A 161 -13.67 8.74 19.84
N GLY A 162 -12.93 9.10 18.80
CA GLY A 162 -12.98 10.42 18.19
C GLY A 162 -14.15 10.48 17.21
N VAL A 163 -13.85 10.64 15.93
CA VAL A 163 -14.89 10.58 14.89
C VAL A 163 -15.12 9.13 14.52
N ALA A 164 -16.17 8.53 15.09
CA ALA A 164 -16.54 7.13 14.87
C ALA A 164 -16.67 6.80 13.37
N ALA A 165 -17.25 7.70 12.57
CA ALA A 165 -17.38 7.54 11.12
C ALA A 165 -16.02 7.49 10.37
N GLN A 166 -14.93 7.91 11.00
CA GLN A 166 -13.57 7.88 10.45
C GLN A 166 -12.68 6.82 11.13
N TYR A 167 -13.24 5.96 12.00
CA TYR A 167 -12.50 4.94 12.75
C TYR A 167 -11.30 5.52 13.52
N GLN A 168 -11.44 6.75 14.01
CA GLN A 168 -10.40 7.45 14.77
C GLN A 168 -10.66 7.34 16.27
N PHE A 169 -9.60 7.06 17.02
CA PHE A 169 -9.54 7.25 18.46
C PHE A 169 -8.74 8.51 18.78
N CYS A 170 -9.08 9.12 19.91
CA CYS A 170 -8.25 10.14 20.54
C CYS A 170 -7.67 9.55 21.82
N LEU A 171 -6.48 10.02 22.19
CA LEU A 171 -5.91 9.71 23.48
C LEU A 171 -5.37 10.96 24.18
N ASP A 172 -5.30 10.86 25.50
CA ASP A 172 -4.57 11.76 26.39
C ASP A 172 -3.93 11.00 27.55
N PHE A 173 -3.13 11.72 28.33
CA PHE A 173 -2.56 11.22 29.58
C PHE A 173 -3.44 11.69 30.74
N VAL A 174 -3.63 10.81 31.72
CA VAL A 174 -4.34 11.12 32.95
C VAL A 174 -3.57 10.58 34.14
N HIS A 175 -3.76 11.16 35.33
CA HIS A 175 -3.32 10.53 36.57
C HIS A 175 -4.09 9.21 36.82
N THR A 176 -3.37 8.16 37.23
CA THR A 176 -3.94 6.83 37.45
C THR A 176 -4.98 6.81 38.57
N ASP A 177 -4.77 7.57 39.65
CA ASP A 177 -5.69 7.55 40.78
C ASP A 177 -6.87 8.51 40.59
N THR A 178 -6.61 9.73 40.12
CA THR A 178 -7.64 10.78 40.04
C THR A 178 -8.39 10.78 38.72
N GLY A 179 -7.79 10.26 37.64
CA GLY A 179 -8.30 10.41 36.27
C GLY A 179 -8.22 11.84 35.73
N GLU A 180 -7.55 12.75 36.43
CA GLU A 180 -7.32 14.11 35.99
C GLU A 180 -6.43 14.13 34.75
N ALA A 181 -6.86 14.85 33.72
CA ALA A 181 -6.11 14.96 32.47
C ALA A 181 -4.86 15.81 32.65
N ILE A 182 -3.76 15.35 32.08
CA ILE A 182 -2.47 16.06 32.05
C ILE A 182 -1.97 16.17 30.61
N ASN A 183 -0.99 17.05 30.39
CA ASN A 183 -0.25 17.03 29.13
C ASN A 183 0.71 15.82 29.13
N SER A 184 1.18 15.43 27.94
CA SER A 184 2.23 14.41 27.84
C SER A 184 3.41 14.80 28.72
N PRO A 185 3.85 13.93 29.65
CA PRO A 185 5.05 14.21 30.42
C PRO A 185 6.25 14.46 29.49
N LEU A 186 7.18 15.32 29.91
CA LEU A 186 8.25 15.84 29.04
C LEU A 186 9.18 14.75 28.48
N ASP A 187 9.31 13.66 29.23
CA ASP A 187 10.10 12.47 28.93
C ASP A 187 9.32 11.40 28.12
N TYR A 188 8.06 11.66 27.77
CA TYR A 188 7.20 10.73 27.06
C TYR A 188 7.11 11.08 25.58
N GLY A 189 7.04 10.05 24.75
CA GLY A 189 6.81 10.19 23.32
C GLY A 189 5.79 9.17 22.86
N LEU A 190 4.77 9.64 22.14
CA LEU A 190 3.86 8.76 21.43
C LEU A 190 4.39 8.52 20.02
N TRP A 191 4.54 7.24 19.65
CA TRP A 191 5.04 6.83 18.34
C TRP A 191 4.06 5.87 17.71
N THR A 192 3.89 5.98 16.39
CA THR A 192 3.38 4.87 15.60
C THR A 192 4.45 3.78 15.60
N VAL A 193 4.06 2.56 15.87
CA VAL A 193 4.91 1.38 15.67
C VAL A 193 4.28 0.53 14.57
N PRO A 194 5.06 -0.03 13.63
CA PRO A 194 4.54 -0.98 12.66
C PRO A 194 3.85 -2.13 13.41
N ASP A 195 2.63 -2.47 13.00
CA ASP A 195 1.94 -3.65 13.51
C ASP A 195 2.84 -4.87 13.26
N PRO A 196 3.21 -5.68 14.27
CA PRO A 196 4.06 -6.85 14.06
C PRO A 196 3.43 -7.88 13.12
N VAL A 197 2.11 -7.88 12.99
CA VAL A 197 1.32 -8.73 12.08
C VAL A 197 1.11 -8.08 10.72
N ALA A 198 1.25 -6.75 10.63
CA ALA A 198 1.17 -5.98 9.39
C ALA A 198 2.26 -4.91 9.23
N PRO A 199 3.54 -5.28 9.30
CA PRO A 199 4.65 -4.32 9.35
C PRO A 199 4.83 -3.52 8.04
N TRP A 200 4.19 -3.97 6.96
CA TRP A 200 4.18 -3.31 5.65
C TRP A 200 3.21 -2.12 5.56
N LEU A 201 2.31 -1.94 6.54
CA LEU A 201 1.20 -0.97 6.44
C LEU A 201 1.60 0.47 6.78
N PHE A 202 2.80 0.69 7.35
CA PHE A 202 3.25 2.02 7.76
C PHE A 202 4.70 2.32 7.37
N MET A 203 4.96 3.58 7.02
CA MET A 203 6.31 4.14 7.08
C MET A 203 6.83 3.97 8.51
N GLY A 204 8.14 3.76 8.69
CA GLY A 204 8.76 3.44 9.98
C GLY A 204 8.34 4.35 11.15
N PRO A 205 8.74 4.01 12.39
CA PRO A 205 8.17 4.60 13.59
C PRO A 205 8.15 6.13 13.52
N THR A 206 6.94 6.69 13.49
CA THR A 206 6.73 8.14 13.33
C THR A 206 6.13 8.69 14.61
N ARG A 207 6.76 9.72 15.17
CA ARG A 207 6.26 10.40 16.36
C ARG A 207 4.91 11.04 16.06
N ILE A 208 3.90 10.74 16.87
CA ILE A 208 2.59 11.35 16.77
C ILE A 208 2.66 12.72 17.47
N SER A 209 2.42 13.79 16.72
CA SER A 209 2.26 15.14 17.28
C SER A 209 0.84 15.31 17.85
N SER A 210 0.73 16.06 18.95
CA SER A 210 -0.57 16.44 19.49
C SER A 210 -1.40 17.23 18.48
N LEU A 211 -2.72 17.18 18.63
CA LEU A 211 -3.69 17.85 17.78
C LEU A 211 -3.42 19.36 17.78
N GLU A 212 -3.12 19.92 18.94
CA GLU A 212 -2.77 21.32 19.16
C GLU A 212 -1.51 21.71 18.37
N ASN A 213 -0.45 20.91 18.45
CA ASN A 213 0.77 21.09 17.65
C ASN A 213 0.49 21.03 16.15
N ASN A 214 -0.39 20.12 15.70
CA ASN A 214 -0.81 20.03 14.30
C ASN A 214 -1.60 21.26 13.83
N PHE A 215 -2.21 22.02 14.75
CA PHE A 215 -2.85 23.31 14.50
C PHE A 215 -1.93 24.53 14.77
N GLY A 216 -0.65 24.30 15.04
CA GLY A 216 0.36 25.35 15.20
C GLY A 216 0.47 25.95 16.61
N VAL A 217 -0.25 25.39 17.60
CA VAL A 217 -0.05 25.74 19.01
C VAL A 217 1.25 25.10 19.48
N LYS A 218 2.20 25.88 20.01
CA LYS A 218 3.47 25.31 20.51
C LYS A 218 3.19 24.51 21.78
N THR A 219 3.89 23.39 21.99
CA THR A 219 3.73 22.54 23.18
C THR A 219 3.69 23.31 24.51
N ARG A 220 4.57 24.31 24.69
CA ARG A 220 4.64 25.14 25.91
C ARG A 220 3.41 26.04 26.15
N ASP A 221 2.63 26.28 25.10
CA ASP A 221 1.44 27.14 25.13
C ASP A 221 0.15 26.29 25.29
N ILE A 222 0.24 24.95 25.31
CA ILE A 222 -0.87 24.05 25.56
C ILE A 222 -1.17 24.04 27.07
N ARG A 223 -2.40 24.38 27.46
CA ARG A 223 -2.80 24.37 28.87
C ARG A 223 -2.71 22.97 29.47
N PRO A 224 -2.40 22.83 30.77
CA PRO A 224 -2.37 21.54 31.44
C PRO A 224 -3.67 20.75 31.22
N GLY A 225 -3.53 19.50 30.79
CA GLY A 225 -4.65 18.59 30.57
C GLY A 225 -5.40 18.80 29.26
N GLU A 226 -5.05 19.80 28.45
CA GLU A 226 -5.72 20.04 27.16
C GLU A 226 -5.08 19.29 26.00
N GLU A 227 -3.84 18.81 26.12
CA GLU A 227 -3.15 18.09 25.04
C GLU A 227 -3.86 16.79 24.65
N LYS A 228 -3.97 16.54 23.35
CA LYS A 228 -4.62 15.34 22.79
C LYS A 228 -3.86 14.82 21.59
N PHE A 229 -3.88 13.51 21.40
CA PHE A 229 -3.22 12.87 20.27
C PHE A 229 -4.26 12.12 19.43
N PRO A 230 -4.42 12.46 18.13
CA PRO A 230 -5.29 11.70 17.25
C PRO A 230 -4.60 10.41 16.80
N SER A 231 -5.31 9.28 16.76
CA SER A 231 -4.85 8.10 16.03
C SER A 231 -4.87 8.44 14.54
N ASN A 232 -3.71 8.80 13.98
CA ASN A 232 -3.43 9.16 12.59
C ASN A 232 -4.59 9.78 11.77
N ARG A 233 -4.53 11.10 11.61
CA ARG A 233 -5.25 11.83 10.56
C ARG A 233 -4.40 11.79 9.28
N TYR A 234 -4.68 10.90 8.34
CA TYR A 234 -4.15 11.11 6.98
C TYR A 234 -4.87 12.33 6.39
N LYS A 235 -4.12 13.38 6.04
CA LYS A 235 -4.68 14.55 5.34
C LYS A 235 -5.31 14.03 4.04
N PRO A 236 -6.59 14.28 3.73
CA PRO A 236 -7.11 13.94 2.41
C PRO A 236 -6.23 14.61 1.36
N TYR A 237 -5.69 13.79 0.45
CA TYR A 237 -4.98 14.27 -0.73
C TYR A 237 -5.86 15.30 -1.42
N LYS A 238 -5.36 16.54 -1.59
CA LYS A 238 -6.04 17.54 -2.41
C LYS A 238 -6.02 17.00 -3.84
N SER A 239 -7.12 16.41 -4.29
CA SER A 239 -7.26 16.04 -5.69
C SER A 239 -6.98 17.27 -6.56
N PRO A 240 -6.15 17.17 -7.60
CA PRO A 240 -6.08 18.21 -8.62
C PRO A 240 -7.49 18.45 -9.13
N LYS A 241 -7.92 19.72 -9.17
CA LYS A 241 -9.22 20.13 -9.71
C LYS A 241 -9.39 19.51 -11.10
N ALA A 242 -10.18 18.44 -11.18
CA ALA A 242 -10.54 17.85 -12.45
C ALA A 242 -11.42 18.85 -13.19
N ALA A 243 -10.95 19.29 -14.36
CA ALA A 243 -11.67 20.16 -15.26
C ALA A 243 -13.02 19.53 -15.61
N GLN A 244 -14.08 20.20 -15.19
CA GLN A 244 -15.46 19.81 -15.43
C GLN A 244 -15.80 20.15 -16.88
N THR A 245 -15.81 19.18 -17.79
CA THR A 245 -16.44 19.35 -19.11
C THR A 245 -17.18 18.12 -19.61
N SER A 246 -18.36 18.43 -20.16
CA SER A 246 -19.22 17.69 -21.08
C SER A 246 -20.14 16.61 -20.52
N ALA A 247 -21.43 16.94 -20.62
CA ALA A 247 -22.59 16.14 -20.32
C ALA A 247 -22.74 14.96 -21.29
N ILE A 248 -22.88 13.75 -20.74
CA ILE A 248 -23.32 12.57 -21.50
C ILE A 248 -24.78 12.28 -21.14
N LYS A 249 -25.64 12.39 -22.17
CA LYS A 249 -27.08 12.05 -22.17
C LYS A 249 -27.29 10.63 -21.66
N LYS A 250 -28.01 10.49 -20.53
CA LYS A 250 -28.51 9.20 -20.04
C LYS A 250 -29.68 8.74 -20.91
N ARG A 251 -29.46 7.66 -21.67
CA ARG A 251 -30.50 6.93 -22.39
C ARG A 251 -31.13 5.90 -21.44
N ARG A 252 -32.39 6.12 -21.09
CA ARG A 252 -33.18 5.29 -20.17
C ARG A 252 -33.56 3.99 -20.88
N VAL A 253 -33.04 2.85 -20.40
CA VAL A 253 -33.46 1.51 -20.85
C VAL A 253 -34.30 0.90 -19.74
N ASN A 254 -35.58 0.66 -20.05
CA ASN A 254 -36.51 -0.08 -19.20
C ASN A 254 -36.06 -1.55 -19.12
N ARG A 255 -35.78 -2.03 -17.91
CA ARG A 255 -35.49 -3.45 -17.65
C ARG A 255 -36.65 -4.06 -16.89
N SER A 256 -37.26 -5.06 -17.51
CA SER A 256 -38.37 -5.87 -17.01
C SER A 256 -38.02 -6.65 -15.75
N LYS A 257 -39.01 -6.74 -14.85
CA LYS A 257 -39.03 -7.57 -13.64
C LYS A 257 -39.09 -9.06 -14.01
N GLY A 258 -38.39 -9.88 -13.22
CA GLY A 258 -38.63 -11.32 -13.13
C GLY A 258 -37.35 -12.14 -13.07
N GLN A 259 -36.86 -12.43 -11.87
CA GLN A 259 -36.08 -13.66 -11.63
C GLN A 259 -36.33 -14.17 -10.20
N PRO A 260 -36.39 -15.50 -10.02
CA PRO A 260 -36.73 -16.15 -8.76
C PRO A 260 -35.51 -16.28 -7.84
N GLU A 261 -35.79 -16.33 -6.54
CA GLU A 261 -34.84 -16.59 -5.48
C GLU A 261 -34.15 -17.95 -5.68
N SER A 262 -32.84 -17.92 -5.90
CA SER A 262 -32.00 -19.12 -5.88
C SER A 262 -31.28 -19.16 -4.54
N SER A 263 -31.59 -20.16 -3.74
CA SER A 263 -30.91 -20.51 -2.50
C SER A 263 -29.41 -20.70 -2.73
N VAL A 264 -28.59 -19.83 -2.16
CA VAL A 264 -27.13 -19.92 -2.22
C VAL A 264 -26.66 -20.94 -1.20
N ALA A 265 -26.24 -22.12 -1.67
CA ALA A 265 -25.47 -23.06 -0.88
C ALA A 265 -24.12 -22.42 -0.51
N GLY A 266 -23.75 -22.49 0.78
CA GLY A 266 -22.49 -21.95 1.28
C GLY A 266 -21.26 -22.58 0.60
N PRO A 267 -20.13 -21.87 0.56
CA PRO A 267 -18.90 -22.37 -0.05
C PRO A 267 -18.39 -23.62 0.69
N PRO A 268 -17.89 -24.64 -0.04
CA PRO A 268 -17.35 -25.84 0.56
C PRO A 268 -16.14 -25.54 1.45
N PRO A 269 -15.93 -26.33 2.53
CA PRO A 269 -14.80 -26.14 3.44
C PRO A 269 -13.47 -26.29 2.69
N GLN A 270 -12.57 -25.32 2.89
CA GLN A 270 -11.22 -25.38 2.33
C GLN A 270 -10.43 -26.52 2.99
N PRO A 271 -9.66 -27.32 2.23
CA PRO A 271 -8.83 -28.39 2.79
C PRO A 271 -7.77 -27.80 3.73
N PRO A 272 -7.44 -28.50 4.83
CA PRO A 272 -6.44 -28.04 5.79
C PRO A 272 -5.07 -27.95 5.11
N PHE A 273 -4.47 -26.76 5.11
CA PHE A 273 -3.09 -26.57 4.67
C PHE A 273 -2.16 -27.35 5.61
N SER A 274 -1.54 -28.42 5.12
CA SER A 274 -0.55 -29.18 5.89
C SER A 274 0.64 -28.27 6.24
N HIS A 275 0.81 -28.03 7.54
CA HIS A 275 1.83 -27.13 8.07
C HIS A 275 3.20 -27.82 8.12
N SER A 276 4.04 -27.61 7.11
CA SER A 276 5.47 -27.96 7.20
C SER A 276 6.23 -26.80 7.86
N THR A 277 6.75 -27.04 9.07
CA THR A 277 7.76 -26.18 9.71
C THR A 277 8.96 -26.07 8.78
N THR A 278 9.17 -24.87 8.24
CA THR A 278 10.06 -24.65 7.11
C THR A 278 11.43 -24.24 7.64
N THR A 279 12.42 -25.11 7.47
CA THR A 279 13.84 -24.72 7.51
C THR A 279 14.12 -23.85 6.28
N LEU A 280 14.71 -22.67 6.51
CA LEU A 280 15.18 -21.77 5.46
C LEU A 280 16.09 -22.53 4.48
N PRO A 281 16.07 -22.20 3.17
CA PRO A 281 16.90 -22.89 2.18
C PRO A 281 18.38 -22.88 2.58
N GLU A 282 19.04 -24.04 2.50
CA GLU A 282 20.39 -24.31 3.04
C GLU A 282 21.54 -23.48 2.43
N LYS A 283 21.28 -22.70 1.39
CA LYS A 283 22.26 -21.73 0.88
C LYS A 283 21.54 -20.54 0.23
N GLU A 284 21.68 -19.37 0.83
CA GLU A 284 21.23 -18.13 0.23
C GLU A 284 22.04 -17.85 -1.04
N GLN A 285 21.36 -17.61 -2.16
CA GLN A 285 21.98 -17.20 -3.42
C GLN A 285 22.67 -15.85 -3.21
N THR A 286 23.88 -15.65 -3.74
CA THR A 286 24.55 -14.33 -3.68
C THR A 286 24.04 -13.40 -4.77
N MET A 287 24.16 -12.08 -4.59
CA MET A 287 23.74 -11.12 -5.61
C MET A 287 24.51 -11.33 -6.95
N ARG A 288 25.77 -11.78 -6.86
CA ARG A 288 26.60 -12.23 -7.99
C ARG A 288 25.94 -13.35 -8.79
N GLU A 289 25.53 -14.42 -8.10
CA GLU A 289 24.88 -15.58 -8.74
C GLU A 289 23.56 -15.16 -9.42
N ALA A 290 22.75 -14.35 -8.73
CA ALA A 290 21.48 -13.85 -9.27
C ALA A 290 21.70 -12.96 -10.50
N CYS A 291 22.66 -12.03 -10.46
CA CYS A 291 22.99 -11.19 -11.62
C CYS A 291 23.51 -12.03 -12.79
N ALA A 292 24.36 -13.03 -12.52
CA ALA A 292 24.90 -13.89 -13.57
C ALA A 292 23.80 -14.64 -14.33
N ASP A 293 22.78 -15.11 -13.63
CA ASP A 293 21.61 -15.75 -14.25
C ASP A 293 20.82 -14.77 -15.13
N VAL A 294 20.60 -13.55 -14.66
CA VAL A 294 19.92 -12.49 -15.43
C VAL A 294 20.74 -12.11 -16.67
N VAL A 295 22.05 -11.91 -16.53
CA VAL A 295 22.93 -11.55 -17.65
C VAL A 295 22.97 -12.65 -18.69
N ARG A 296 23.07 -13.92 -18.28
CA ARG A 296 23.03 -15.07 -19.20
C ARG A 296 21.73 -15.12 -20.02
N LYS A 297 20.61 -14.74 -19.40
CA LYS A 297 19.28 -14.70 -20.04
C LYS A 297 19.11 -13.50 -20.97
N LEU A 298 19.57 -12.32 -20.56
CA LEU A 298 19.34 -11.07 -21.29
C LEU A 298 20.39 -10.84 -22.40
N TYR A 299 21.63 -11.26 -22.19
CA TYR A 299 22.78 -11.00 -23.06
C TYR A 299 23.57 -12.30 -23.34
N PRO A 300 22.94 -13.28 -24.01
CA PRO A 300 23.59 -14.56 -24.28
C PRO A 300 24.90 -14.35 -25.06
N GLY A 301 26.00 -14.91 -24.57
CA GLY A 301 27.32 -14.82 -25.19
C GLY A 301 28.19 -13.63 -24.76
N ILE A 302 27.63 -12.64 -24.05
CA ILE A 302 28.43 -11.57 -23.43
C ILE A 302 29.16 -12.13 -22.21
N LYS A 303 30.45 -11.77 -22.07
CA LYS A 303 31.29 -12.19 -20.93
C LYS A 303 31.62 -10.98 -20.07
N PRO A 304 30.97 -10.77 -18.91
CA PRO A 304 31.34 -9.69 -18.00
C PRO A 304 32.83 -9.76 -17.61
N ARG A 305 33.54 -8.64 -17.63
CA ARG A 305 34.98 -8.58 -17.29
C ARG A 305 35.21 -8.57 -15.77
N HIS A 306 34.27 -7.99 -15.04
CA HIS A 306 34.29 -7.84 -13.58
C HIS A 306 32.85 -7.59 -13.05
N ASP A 307 32.69 -7.53 -11.74
CA ASP A 307 31.36 -7.41 -11.09
C ASP A 307 30.59 -6.15 -11.46
N PHE A 308 31.29 -5.06 -11.78
CA PHE A 308 30.63 -3.87 -12.32
C PHE A 308 29.91 -4.15 -13.64
N ASP A 309 30.52 -4.90 -14.57
CA ASP A 309 29.87 -5.27 -15.83
C ASP A 309 28.65 -6.15 -15.55
N LEU A 310 28.78 -7.08 -14.61
CA LEU A 310 27.73 -8.02 -14.24
C LEU A 310 26.52 -7.29 -13.63
N GLY A 311 26.77 -6.35 -12.72
CA GLY A 311 25.72 -5.56 -12.06
C GLY A 311 24.99 -4.63 -13.01
N PHE A 312 25.71 -3.92 -13.89
CA PHE A 312 25.05 -3.00 -14.84
C PHE A 312 24.29 -3.73 -15.94
N LEU A 313 24.82 -4.87 -16.42
CA LEU A 313 24.11 -5.67 -17.41
C LEU A 313 22.84 -6.27 -16.81
N SER A 314 22.85 -6.73 -15.55
CA SER A 314 21.66 -7.37 -14.94
C SER A 314 20.43 -6.44 -14.86
N VAL A 315 20.62 -5.11 -14.88
CA VAL A 315 19.52 -4.13 -14.93
C VAL A 315 18.79 -4.12 -16.29
N GLY A 316 19.36 -4.68 -17.36
CA GLY A 316 18.65 -4.79 -18.65
C GLY A 316 18.61 -3.50 -19.49
N GLN A 317 19.43 -2.49 -19.15
CA GLN A 317 19.39 -1.17 -19.78
C GLN A 317 20.10 -1.09 -21.14
N TYR A 318 20.99 -2.02 -21.47
CA TYR A 318 21.71 -1.99 -22.75
C TYR A 318 20.80 -2.45 -23.88
N LYS A 319 20.59 -1.59 -24.89
CA LYS A 319 19.74 -1.86 -26.07
C LYS A 319 20.53 -1.97 -27.38
N GLY A 320 21.87 -1.97 -27.32
CA GLY A 320 22.74 -2.04 -28.50
C GLY A 320 22.97 -3.46 -29.01
N PRO A 321 23.88 -3.65 -29.98
CA PRO A 321 24.26 -4.97 -30.49
C PRO A 321 24.80 -5.89 -29.40
N LEU A 322 24.35 -7.15 -29.39
CA LEU A 322 24.74 -8.15 -28.39
C LEU A 322 26.12 -8.77 -28.70
N THR A 323 27.15 -7.94 -28.78
CA THR A 323 28.55 -8.38 -28.90
C THR A 323 29.43 -7.69 -27.84
N ASN A 324 30.52 -8.34 -27.44
CA ASN A 324 31.41 -7.80 -26.41
C ASN A 324 32.00 -6.44 -26.85
N GLU A 325 32.33 -6.31 -28.15
CA GLU A 325 32.91 -5.11 -28.75
C GLU A 325 31.97 -3.90 -28.66
N ALA A 326 30.65 -4.13 -28.74
CA ALA A 326 29.65 -3.06 -28.66
C ALA A 326 29.22 -2.76 -27.22
N VAL A 327 29.26 -3.77 -26.33
CA VAL A 327 28.84 -3.66 -24.93
C VAL A 327 29.90 -2.97 -24.07
N TYR A 328 31.18 -3.35 -24.21
CA TYR A 328 32.24 -2.84 -23.33
C TYR A 328 32.42 -1.31 -23.39
N PRO A 329 32.42 -0.64 -24.55
CA PRO A 329 32.52 0.82 -24.59
C PRO A 329 31.33 1.52 -23.91
N TRP A 330 30.15 0.90 -23.88
CA TRP A 330 29.01 1.42 -23.13
C TRP A 330 29.20 1.24 -21.63
N LEU A 331 29.68 0.07 -21.19
CA LEU A 331 30.01 -0.18 -19.78
C LEU A 331 31.14 0.71 -19.27
N ASP A 332 32.18 0.95 -20.08
CA ASP A 332 33.29 1.83 -19.71
C ASP A 332 32.85 3.28 -19.50
N ARG A 333 31.86 3.75 -20.27
CA ARG A 333 31.24 5.07 -20.07
C ARG A 333 30.42 5.12 -18.78
N ARG A 334 29.66 4.07 -18.47
CA ARG A 334 28.92 3.97 -17.19
C ARG A 334 29.88 3.97 -16.01
N LEU A 335 30.96 3.19 -16.10
CA LEU A 335 32.00 3.16 -15.07
C LEU A 335 32.69 4.52 -14.91
N ASP A 336 32.87 5.27 -16.00
CA ASP A 336 33.37 6.65 -15.95
C ASP A 336 32.40 7.62 -15.28
N ASP A 337 31.11 7.44 -15.46
CA ASP A 337 30.09 8.26 -14.83
C ASP A 337 30.04 8.01 -13.32
N GLU A 338 30.02 6.74 -12.89
CA GLU A 338 30.08 6.34 -11.46
C GLU A 338 31.39 6.79 -10.79
N ALA A 339 32.51 6.70 -11.50
CA ALA A 339 33.81 7.14 -10.97
C ALA A 339 33.84 8.64 -10.59
N LYS A 340 32.97 9.49 -11.16
CA LYS A 340 32.91 10.93 -10.86
C LYS A 340 32.37 11.22 -9.45
N ASP A 341 31.63 10.28 -8.85
CA ASP A 341 31.07 10.46 -7.51
C ASP A 341 32.15 10.37 -6.42
N TYR A 342 33.32 9.81 -6.73
CA TYR A 342 34.48 9.72 -5.84
C TYR A 342 35.37 10.97 -5.94
N LYS A 343 34.95 12.06 -5.29
CA LYS A 343 35.68 13.34 -5.27
C LYS A 343 37.10 13.18 -4.71
N GLY A 344 38.06 13.86 -5.33
CA GLY A 344 39.47 13.87 -4.91
C GLY A 344 40.30 12.68 -5.40
N CYS A 345 39.71 11.75 -6.15
CA CYS A 345 40.42 10.65 -6.80
C CYS A 345 40.76 10.99 -8.26
N SER A 346 41.85 10.41 -8.77
CA SER A 346 42.05 10.32 -10.21
C SER A 346 40.97 9.44 -10.85
N LYS A 347 40.80 9.55 -12.18
CA LYS A 347 39.85 8.72 -12.93
C LYS A 347 40.07 7.21 -12.69
N ALA A 348 41.32 6.76 -12.69
CA ALA A 348 41.67 5.36 -12.49
C ALA A 348 41.32 4.87 -11.08
N GLU A 349 41.63 5.67 -10.05
CA GLU A 349 41.27 5.36 -8.65
C GLU A 349 39.75 5.36 -8.45
N GLY A 350 39.02 6.31 -9.05
CA GLY A 350 37.56 6.35 -9.00
C GLY A 350 36.93 5.10 -9.62
N ARG A 351 37.42 4.65 -10.78
CA ARG A 351 36.99 3.39 -11.41
C ARG A 351 37.27 2.19 -10.50
N ALA A 352 38.47 2.11 -9.92
CA ALA A 352 38.84 1.00 -9.04
C ALA A 352 37.92 0.92 -7.82
N ARG A 353 37.62 2.07 -7.19
CA ARG A 353 36.68 2.17 -6.05
C ARG A 353 35.25 1.79 -6.44
N ALA A 354 34.78 2.20 -7.61
CA ALA A 354 33.46 1.81 -8.11
C ALA A 354 33.36 0.28 -8.31
N ILE A 355 34.40 -0.34 -8.89
CA ILE A 355 34.45 -1.81 -9.03
C ILE A 355 34.49 -2.48 -7.66
N GLU A 356 35.37 -2.05 -6.74
CA GLU A 356 35.47 -2.60 -5.39
C GLU A 356 34.14 -2.52 -4.63
N TYR A 357 33.45 -1.37 -4.71
CA TYR A 357 32.15 -1.17 -4.11
C TYR A 357 31.11 -2.17 -4.64
N VAL A 358 31.03 -2.34 -5.97
CA VAL A 358 30.10 -3.30 -6.58
C VAL A 358 30.49 -4.73 -6.25
N THR A 359 31.78 -5.08 -6.26
CA THR A 359 32.27 -6.42 -5.87
C THR A 359 31.80 -6.78 -4.47
N LYS A 360 31.95 -5.87 -3.50
CA LYS A 360 31.49 -6.08 -2.12
C LYS A 360 29.98 -6.30 -2.07
N ALA A 361 29.19 -5.48 -2.77
CA ALA A 361 27.75 -5.64 -2.84
C ALA A 361 27.32 -6.95 -3.53
N MET A 362 28.11 -7.46 -4.49
CA MET A 362 27.83 -8.71 -5.19
C MET A 362 28.00 -9.96 -4.32
N ASP A 363 28.83 -9.88 -3.28
CA ASP A 363 29.04 -10.98 -2.34
C ASP A 363 27.99 -11.02 -1.21
N GLU A 364 27.12 -10.00 -1.10
CA GLU A 364 26.00 -10.01 -0.17
C GLU A 364 24.91 -11.00 -0.62
N PRO A 365 24.11 -11.54 0.33
CA PRO A 365 22.94 -12.35 0.00
C PRO A 365 21.99 -11.62 -0.96
N ALA A 366 21.55 -12.31 -2.01
CA ALA A 366 20.65 -11.77 -3.02
C ALA A 366 19.28 -11.47 -2.42
N ARG A 367 19.00 -10.20 -2.18
CA ARG A 367 17.65 -9.71 -1.86
C ARG A 367 16.87 -9.43 -3.14
N VAL A 368 16.80 -10.42 -4.03
CA VAL A 368 16.18 -10.29 -5.34
C VAL A 368 14.72 -10.74 -5.27
N THR A 369 13.81 -9.82 -5.57
CA THR A 369 12.38 -10.13 -5.72
C THR A 369 12.04 -10.37 -7.19
N GLY A 370 11.01 -11.18 -7.42
CA GLY A 370 10.50 -11.44 -8.77
C GLY A 370 11.22 -12.52 -9.56
N THR A 371 12.26 -13.18 -9.03
CA THR A 371 12.81 -14.38 -9.68
C THR A 371 11.74 -15.46 -9.72
N LYS A 372 11.37 -15.93 -10.92
CA LYS A 372 10.36 -16.98 -11.07
C LYS A 372 10.86 -18.27 -10.45
N PRO A 373 9.97 -19.06 -9.82
CA PRO A 373 10.41 -20.20 -9.06
C PRO A 373 10.95 -21.31 -9.98
N LEU A 374 11.98 -22.00 -9.53
CA LEU A 374 12.52 -23.17 -10.24
C LEU A 374 11.50 -24.33 -10.25
N PRO A 375 11.57 -25.23 -11.24
CA PRO A 375 10.84 -26.50 -11.17
C PRO A 375 11.14 -27.20 -9.83
N ASN A 376 10.09 -27.58 -9.10
CA ASN A 376 10.16 -28.22 -7.76
C ASN A 376 10.56 -27.32 -6.58
N GLN A 377 10.65 -26.00 -6.76
CA GLN A 377 10.81 -25.10 -5.62
C GLN A 377 9.61 -25.25 -4.66
N ARG A 378 9.91 -25.31 -3.36
CA ARG A 378 8.89 -25.44 -2.30
C ARG A 378 8.14 -24.12 -2.10
N HIS A 379 7.01 -24.17 -1.39
CA HIS A 379 6.20 -23.00 -1.02
C HIS A 379 5.58 -22.23 -2.19
N ILE A 380 5.42 -22.90 -3.34
CA ILE A 380 4.63 -22.37 -4.45
C ILE A 380 3.16 -22.70 -4.20
N ILE A 381 2.33 -21.67 -4.12
CA ILE A 381 0.87 -21.80 -4.01
C ILE A 381 0.28 -21.60 -5.40
N LYS A 382 -0.55 -22.54 -5.86
CA LYS A 382 -1.30 -22.41 -7.11
C LYS A 382 -2.79 -22.32 -6.82
N ILE A 383 -3.43 -21.27 -7.32
CA ILE A 383 -4.85 -20.99 -7.11
C ILE A 383 -5.53 -20.98 -8.48
N PRO A 384 -6.44 -21.94 -8.77
CA PRO A 384 -7.15 -21.95 -10.04
C PRO A 384 -8.04 -20.72 -10.18
N ILE A 385 -8.03 -20.10 -11.36
CA ILE A 385 -8.92 -18.97 -11.66
C ILE A 385 -10.24 -19.55 -12.19
N PRO A 386 -11.38 -19.31 -11.51
CA PRO A 386 -12.66 -19.90 -11.90
C PRO A 386 -13.04 -19.57 -13.35
N GLU A 387 -13.58 -20.54 -14.08
CA GLU A 387 -14.06 -20.39 -15.46
C GLU A 387 -12.96 -20.02 -16.48
N THR A 388 -11.71 -20.38 -16.22
CA THR A 388 -10.58 -20.21 -17.16
C THR A 388 -9.65 -21.41 -17.13
N ASP A 389 -8.79 -21.56 -18.13
CA ASP A 389 -7.69 -22.55 -18.15
C ASP A 389 -6.43 -22.04 -17.42
N TYR A 390 -6.54 -20.99 -16.60
CA TYR A 390 -5.41 -20.33 -15.95
C TYR A 390 -5.42 -20.49 -14.44
N SER A 391 -4.24 -20.34 -13.83
CA SER A 391 -4.07 -20.27 -12.38
C SER A 391 -3.18 -19.10 -12.00
N ILE A 392 -3.44 -18.55 -10.82
CA ILE A 392 -2.49 -17.69 -10.12
C ILE A 392 -1.43 -18.59 -9.50
N ARG A 393 -0.16 -18.27 -9.71
CA ARG A 393 0.95 -18.89 -8.99
C ARG A 393 1.59 -17.83 -8.11
N LEU A 394 1.70 -18.15 -6.82
CA LEU A 394 2.25 -17.28 -5.79
C LEU A 394 3.48 -17.96 -5.17
N TRP A 395 4.56 -17.22 -4.96
CA TRP A 395 5.77 -17.73 -4.33
C TRP A 395 6.44 -16.65 -3.48
N PRO A 396 7.29 -17.02 -2.50
CA PRO A 396 7.97 -16.05 -1.65
C PRO A 396 8.87 -15.12 -2.46
N GLY A 397 8.84 -13.82 -2.15
CA GLY A 397 9.81 -12.82 -2.58
C GLY A 397 10.89 -12.61 -1.50
N VAL A 398 11.28 -11.35 -1.28
CA VAL A 398 12.22 -10.97 -0.22
C VAL A 398 11.49 -10.98 1.13
N ALA A 399 11.88 -11.89 2.02
CA ALA A 399 11.18 -12.15 3.27
C ALA A 399 11.22 -10.96 4.24
N GLU A 400 12.34 -10.22 4.26
CA GLU A 400 12.56 -9.01 5.07
C GLU A 400 11.68 -7.84 4.61
N GLN A 401 11.23 -7.87 3.35
CA GLN A 401 10.35 -6.87 2.77
C GLN A 401 8.88 -7.31 2.79
N TYR A 402 8.58 -8.46 3.41
CA TYR A 402 7.21 -9.00 3.50
C TYR A 402 6.58 -9.17 2.11
N GLN A 403 7.36 -9.68 1.16
CA GLN A 403 6.94 -9.78 -0.24
C GLN A 403 6.59 -11.20 -0.64
N PHE A 404 5.53 -11.31 -1.43
CA PHE A 404 5.29 -12.43 -2.32
C PHE A 404 5.34 -11.96 -3.77
N CYS A 405 5.69 -12.88 -4.66
CA CYS A 405 5.61 -12.66 -6.09
C CYS A 405 4.43 -13.47 -6.66
N LEU A 406 3.79 -12.90 -7.66
CA LEU A 406 2.66 -13.49 -8.36
C LEU A 406 2.93 -13.49 -9.87
N ASP A 407 2.55 -14.59 -10.53
CA ASP A 407 2.35 -14.63 -11.98
C ASP A 407 1.12 -15.46 -12.35
N PHE A 408 0.80 -15.46 -13.64
CA PHE A 408 -0.23 -16.30 -14.22
C PHE A 408 0.41 -17.51 -14.90
N VAL A 409 -0.23 -18.66 -14.77
CA VAL A 409 0.21 -19.90 -15.43
C VAL A 409 -0.94 -20.53 -16.19
N ASP A 410 -0.63 -21.14 -17.33
CA ASP A 410 -1.52 -22.12 -17.97
C ASP A 410 -1.65 -23.33 -17.04
N THR A 411 -2.87 -23.66 -16.62
CA THR A 411 -3.12 -24.71 -15.62
C THR A 411 -2.70 -26.09 -16.12
N LYS A 412 -2.86 -26.37 -17.43
CA LYS A 412 -2.56 -27.67 -18.01
C LYS A 412 -1.08 -27.83 -18.28
N ARG A 413 -0.44 -26.79 -18.81
CA ARG A 413 0.98 -26.81 -19.21
C ARG A 413 1.92 -26.48 -18.05
N GLY A 414 1.43 -25.77 -17.04
CA GLY A 414 2.24 -25.24 -15.95
C GLY A 414 3.20 -24.13 -16.38
N GLU A 415 3.07 -23.63 -17.62
CA GLU A 415 3.91 -22.59 -18.21
C GLU A 415 3.43 -21.21 -17.74
N ALA A 416 4.38 -20.33 -17.42
CA ALA A 416 4.06 -18.94 -17.11
C ALA A 416 3.55 -18.21 -18.34
N ILE A 417 2.54 -17.38 -18.16
CA ILE A 417 1.96 -16.53 -19.19
C ILE A 417 1.89 -15.09 -18.67
N ASN A 418 1.88 -14.13 -19.58
CA ASN A 418 1.53 -12.77 -19.21
C ASN A 418 0.01 -12.70 -18.98
N SER A 419 -0.42 -11.74 -18.16
CA SER A 419 -1.82 -11.42 -17.97
C SER A 419 -2.48 -11.15 -19.32
N PRO A 420 -3.64 -11.77 -19.60
CA PRO A 420 -4.47 -11.37 -20.72
C PRO A 420 -4.76 -9.86 -20.66
N ILE A 421 -4.76 -9.19 -21.81
CA ILE A 421 -4.74 -7.72 -21.93
C ILE A 421 -5.80 -6.97 -21.10
N ASP A 422 -6.95 -7.61 -20.86
CA ASP A 422 -8.07 -7.00 -20.14
C ASP A 422 -8.12 -7.38 -18.65
N TYR A 423 -7.11 -8.07 -18.15
CA TYR A 423 -7.07 -8.49 -16.76
C TYR A 423 -6.40 -7.41 -15.92
N GLU A 424 -6.96 -7.12 -14.75
CA GLU A 424 -6.39 -6.13 -13.85
C GLU A 424 -6.29 -6.68 -12.43
N LEU A 425 -5.19 -6.38 -11.78
CA LEU A 425 -4.95 -6.66 -10.38
C LEU A 425 -5.07 -5.37 -9.58
N TRP A 426 -5.81 -5.42 -8.47
CA TRP A 426 -6.07 -4.28 -7.61
C TRP A 426 -5.75 -4.66 -6.17
N THR A 427 -5.07 -3.80 -5.43
CA THR A 427 -5.07 -3.87 -3.96
C THR A 427 -6.40 -3.31 -3.48
N VAL A 428 -7.08 -4.02 -2.58
CA VAL A 428 -8.38 -3.62 -2.02
C VAL A 428 -8.35 -3.73 -0.50
N PRO A 429 -9.20 -2.98 0.22
CA PRO A 429 -9.30 -3.12 1.66
C PRO A 429 -9.60 -4.56 2.08
N ASN A 430 -8.94 -5.02 3.14
CA ASN A 430 -9.24 -6.31 3.74
C ASN A 430 -10.70 -6.28 4.24
N PRO A 431 -11.56 -7.26 3.90
CA PRO A 431 -12.96 -7.25 4.33
C PRO A 431 -13.13 -7.31 5.86
N VAL A 432 -12.14 -7.84 6.59
CA VAL A 432 -12.13 -7.92 8.07
C VAL A 432 -11.67 -6.60 8.69
N THR A 433 -10.74 -5.90 8.05
CA THR A 433 -10.15 -4.64 8.53
C THR A 433 -10.13 -3.55 7.45
N PRO A 434 -11.30 -3.17 6.89
CA PRO A 434 -11.36 -2.27 5.74
C PRO A 434 -10.85 -0.85 6.02
N TRP A 435 -10.80 -0.44 7.29
CA TRP A 435 -10.33 0.88 7.73
C TRP A 435 -8.80 1.04 7.69
N LEU A 436 -8.02 -0.05 7.57
CA LEU A 436 -6.56 0.03 7.59
C LEU A 436 -5.93 0.47 6.26
N PHE A 437 -6.64 0.36 5.13
CA PHE A 437 -6.02 0.53 3.80
C PHE A 437 -6.41 1.83 3.09
N MET A 438 -5.45 2.42 2.36
CA MET A 438 -5.60 3.66 1.59
C MET A 438 -6.30 3.43 0.24
N GLY A 439 -7.59 3.04 0.26
CA GLY A 439 -8.44 2.93 -0.93
C GLY A 439 -8.01 1.84 -1.93
N ALA A 440 -8.83 1.56 -2.94
CA ALA A 440 -8.44 0.57 -3.96
C ALA A 440 -7.41 1.17 -4.94
N MET A 441 -6.31 0.45 -5.21
CA MET A 441 -5.26 0.89 -6.13
C MET A 441 -4.93 -0.20 -7.14
N ARG A 442 -4.73 0.16 -8.40
CA ARG A 442 -4.27 -0.79 -9.43
C ARG A 442 -2.82 -1.18 -9.16
N VAL A 443 -2.54 -2.47 -9.25
CA VAL A 443 -1.20 -3.05 -9.15
C VAL A 443 -0.65 -3.20 -10.56
N PHE A 444 0.52 -2.63 -10.79
CA PHE A 444 1.26 -2.79 -12.04
C PHE A 444 2.25 -3.94 -11.92
N SER A 445 2.57 -4.56 -13.07
CA SER A 445 3.63 -5.57 -13.11
C SER A 445 4.97 -4.95 -12.68
N LEU A 446 5.89 -5.79 -12.21
CA LEU A 446 7.24 -5.35 -11.86
C LEU A 446 7.91 -4.72 -13.09
N GLU A 447 7.70 -5.29 -14.27
CA GLU A 447 8.18 -4.78 -15.55
C GLU A 447 7.65 -3.37 -15.84
N ASN A 448 6.35 -3.13 -15.67
CA ASN A 448 5.76 -1.80 -15.84
C ASN A 448 6.34 -0.79 -14.86
N ASN A 449 6.59 -1.19 -13.61
CA ASN A 449 7.23 -0.32 -12.62
C ASN A 449 8.69 0.02 -13.00
N PHE A 450 9.34 -0.80 -13.82
CA PHE A 450 10.65 -0.52 -14.42
C PHE A 450 10.56 0.13 -15.82
N GLY A 451 9.38 0.63 -16.20
CA GLY A 451 9.17 1.41 -17.42
C GLY A 451 9.05 0.58 -18.70
N LEU A 452 8.85 -0.74 -18.61
CA LEU A 452 8.47 -1.55 -19.77
C LEU A 452 6.98 -1.43 -20.03
N GLU A 453 6.60 -1.18 -21.28
CA GLU A 453 5.19 -1.22 -21.68
C GLU A 453 4.69 -2.67 -21.76
N THR A 454 3.39 -2.90 -21.52
CA THR A 454 2.82 -4.25 -21.45
C THR A 454 3.09 -5.08 -22.72
N GLN A 455 3.08 -4.45 -23.90
CA GLN A 455 3.39 -5.16 -25.15
C GLN A 455 4.87 -5.54 -25.31
N ASP A 456 5.78 -4.90 -24.57
CA ASP A 456 7.22 -5.17 -24.62
C ASP A 456 7.64 -6.22 -23.59
N ILE A 457 6.74 -6.60 -22.68
CA ILE A 457 6.96 -7.69 -21.73
C ILE A 457 6.98 -9.00 -22.50
N ARG A 458 8.12 -9.69 -22.45
CA ARG A 458 8.29 -11.00 -23.11
C ARG A 458 7.23 -11.99 -22.60
N PRO A 459 6.71 -12.89 -23.46
CA PRO A 459 5.71 -13.87 -23.04
C PRO A 459 6.16 -14.69 -21.83
N GLY A 460 5.32 -14.75 -20.81
CA GLY A 460 5.58 -15.52 -19.61
C GLY A 460 6.59 -14.88 -18.65
N GLU A 461 7.01 -13.64 -18.86
CA GLU A 461 7.93 -12.92 -17.96
C GLU A 461 7.22 -12.00 -16.97
N GLU A 462 5.97 -11.60 -17.25
CA GLU A 462 5.23 -10.71 -16.38
C GLU A 462 5.07 -11.31 -14.98
N LYS A 463 5.21 -10.43 -13.98
CA LYS A 463 5.08 -10.76 -12.57
C LYS A 463 4.68 -9.54 -11.75
N PHE A 464 4.10 -9.79 -10.59
CA PHE A 464 3.64 -8.76 -9.66
C PHE A 464 4.29 -9.00 -8.31
N VAL A 465 4.63 -7.92 -7.61
CA VAL A 465 5.10 -7.99 -6.22
C VAL A 465 3.94 -7.59 -5.33
N LEU A 466 3.58 -8.48 -4.42
CA LEU A 466 2.50 -8.32 -3.47
C LEU A 466 3.06 -8.27 -2.05
N SER A 467 2.39 -7.55 -1.17
CA SER A 467 2.73 -7.55 0.25
C SER A 467 1.98 -8.66 0.98
N GLU A 468 2.62 -9.28 1.95
CA GLU A 468 1.98 -10.21 2.89
C GLU A 468 0.73 -9.62 3.52
N GLY A 469 -0.26 -10.45 3.83
CA GLY A 469 -1.51 -10.06 4.51
C GLY A 469 -2.42 -9.08 3.73
N MET A 470 -1.95 -8.47 2.65
CA MET A 470 -2.74 -7.58 1.82
C MET A 470 -3.77 -8.37 1.01
N THR A 471 -4.93 -7.73 0.84
CA THR A 471 -6.02 -8.29 0.04
C THR A 471 -6.00 -7.70 -1.35
N TYR A 472 -6.07 -8.58 -2.34
CA TYR A 472 -6.10 -8.21 -3.75
C TYR A 472 -7.39 -8.66 -4.40
N MET A 473 -7.81 -7.92 -5.40
CA MET A 473 -8.92 -8.22 -6.28
C MET A 473 -8.43 -8.31 -7.71
N PHE A 474 -8.63 -9.45 -8.31
CA PHE A 474 -8.34 -9.71 -9.70
C PHE A 474 -9.63 -9.60 -10.51
N THR A 475 -9.64 -8.73 -11.52
CA THR A 475 -10.81 -8.42 -12.35
C THR A 475 -10.60 -8.87 -13.78
N ARG A 476 -11.70 -9.27 -14.43
CA ARG A 476 -11.72 -9.82 -15.79
C ARG A 476 -13.02 -9.39 -16.49
N PRO A 477 -13.01 -9.10 -17.79
CA PRO A 477 -14.21 -8.65 -18.50
C PRO A 477 -15.35 -9.66 -18.41
N GLY A 478 -16.54 -9.17 -18.05
CA GLY A 478 -17.76 -9.99 -18.00
C GLY A 478 -17.77 -11.10 -16.93
N LYS A 479 -16.77 -11.15 -16.04
CA LYS A 479 -16.68 -12.15 -14.97
C LYS A 479 -16.68 -11.50 -13.59
N LYS A 480 -17.02 -12.29 -12.57
CA LYS A 480 -16.90 -11.85 -11.17
C LYS A 480 -15.42 -11.66 -10.80
N GLY A 481 -15.14 -10.61 -10.04
CA GLY A 481 -13.84 -10.36 -9.45
C GLY A 481 -13.46 -11.47 -8.47
N LEU A 482 -12.21 -11.91 -8.53
CA LEU A 482 -11.64 -12.89 -7.62
C LEU A 482 -10.86 -12.15 -6.52
N ARG A 483 -11.31 -12.25 -5.28
CA ARG A 483 -10.61 -11.67 -4.12
C ARG A 483 -9.78 -12.73 -3.41
N PHE A 484 -8.56 -12.39 -3.02
CA PHE A 484 -7.70 -13.26 -2.23
C PHE A 484 -6.80 -12.42 -1.31
N THR A 485 -6.33 -13.02 -0.22
CA THR A 485 -5.41 -12.39 0.72
C THR A 485 -4.07 -13.11 0.65
N VAL A 486 -2.99 -12.36 0.54
CA VAL A 486 -1.63 -12.92 0.50
C VAL A 486 -1.32 -13.57 1.85
N PRO A 487 -0.75 -14.79 1.89
CA PRO A 487 -0.37 -15.42 3.14
C PRO A 487 0.58 -14.54 3.96
N ILE A 488 0.53 -14.68 5.28
CA ILE A 488 1.48 -14.06 6.21
C ILE A 488 2.47 -15.14 6.63
N TRP A 489 3.77 -14.87 6.48
CA TRP A 489 4.78 -15.79 6.99
C TRP A 489 4.77 -15.79 8.51
N ARG A 490 4.72 -16.99 9.10
CA ARG A 490 4.98 -17.14 10.53
C ARG A 490 6.44 -16.85 10.79
N ARG A 491 6.71 -15.75 11.46
CA ARG A 491 8.03 -15.37 11.93
C ARG A 491 8.11 -15.65 13.43
N PRO A 492 9.29 -15.96 13.97
CA PRO A 492 9.51 -15.82 15.40
C PRO A 492 9.12 -14.39 15.80
N PRO A 493 8.48 -14.18 16.96
CA PRO A 493 8.28 -12.85 17.46
C PRO A 493 9.64 -12.13 17.47
N PRO A 494 9.71 -10.85 17.05
CA PRO A 494 10.96 -10.11 17.05
C PRO A 494 11.58 -10.20 18.44
N SER A 495 12.91 -10.36 18.54
CA SER A 495 13.61 -10.48 19.83
C SER A 495 13.34 -9.29 20.76
N ALA A 496 12.99 -8.13 20.19
CA ALA A 496 12.57 -6.93 20.90
C ALA A 496 11.16 -7.01 21.51
N ALA A 497 10.39 -8.08 21.29
CA ALA A 497 9.07 -8.25 21.91
C ALA A 497 9.13 -8.28 23.45
N GLY A 498 10.29 -8.63 24.03
CA GLY A 498 10.53 -8.51 25.48
C GLY A 498 11.01 -7.14 25.94
N ALA A 499 11.26 -6.18 25.04
CA ALA A 499 11.75 -4.84 25.39
C ALA A 499 10.62 -3.82 25.60
N PHE A 500 9.37 -4.21 25.38
CA PHE A 500 8.20 -3.34 25.49
C PHE A 500 7.10 -4.02 26.28
N ASP A 501 6.50 -3.30 27.22
CA ASP A 501 5.25 -3.71 27.82
C ASP A 501 4.15 -3.64 26.77
N THR A 502 3.43 -4.75 26.60
CA THR A 502 2.33 -4.86 25.63
C THR A 502 1.00 -4.79 26.37
N VAL A 503 0.16 -3.83 25.99
CA VAL A 503 -1.22 -3.75 26.47
C VAL A 503 -2.15 -4.28 25.38
N GLU A 504 -2.92 -5.31 25.70
CA GLU A 504 -3.97 -5.82 24.83
C GLU A 504 -5.24 -4.97 25.00
N LEU A 505 -5.75 -4.44 23.90
CA LEU A 505 -7.03 -3.73 23.85
C LEU A 505 -8.12 -4.61 23.24
N PRO A 506 -9.39 -4.43 23.61
CA PRO A 506 -10.49 -5.13 22.98
C PRO A 506 -10.46 -4.95 21.46
N THR A 507 -10.51 -6.05 20.72
CA THR A 507 -10.47 -6.06 19.24
C THR A 507 -11.81 -5.67 18.61
N MET A 508 -12.90 -5.82 19.36
CA MET A 508 -14.26 -5.46 18.96
C MET A 508 -14.93 -4.67 20.10
N LEU A 509 -15.68 -3.64 19.74
CA LEU A 509 -16.54 -2.89 20.65
C LEU A 509 -17.99 -3.20 20.28
N ASP A 510 -18.79 -3.63 21.27
CA ASP A 510 -20.22 -3.93 21.12
C ASP A 510 -21.09 -2.67 21.11
#